data_AF-A0A6I3U792-F1
#
_entry.id   AF-A0A6I3U792-F1
#
_cell.length_a   1.000
_cell.length_b   1.000
_cell.length_c   1.000
_cell.angle_alpha   90.00
_cell.angle_beta   90.00
_cell.angle_gamma   90.00
#
_symmetry.space_group_name_H-M   'P 1'
#
loop_
_entity.id
_entity.type
_entity.pdbx_description
1 polymer ?
#
loop_
_entity_poly.entity_id
_entity_poly.type
_entity_poly.pdbx_seq_one_letter_code
_entity_poly.pdbx_strand_id
1 'polypeptide(L)'
;SRSDVNILMTVNRDTKRILLTTTPRDSYVPIADGGNNQKDKLTHAGIYGVDSSIHTLENLYGVDINYYVRLNFTSFLKLIDLLGGVDVHNDQEFSALHGKFHFPVGNVHLDSEQALGFVRERYSLADGDRDRGRNQQKVIVAILQKLTSTEALKNYSTIID
;
A
#
# COMPACT_ATOMS: atom_id res chain seq x y z
N SER A 1 4.61 6.83 -14.56
CA SER A 1 3.65 5.72 -14.46
C SER A 1 2.61 6.07 -13.43
N ARG A 2 1.38 5.55 -13.57
CA ARG A 2 0.25 5.78 -12.66
C ARG A 2 0.54 5.32 -11.22
N SER A 3 -0.13 5.94 -10.24
CA SER A 3 -0.08 5.56 -8.82
C SER A 3 -1.36 4.82 -8.42
N ASP A 4 -1.34 3.49 -8.53
CA ASP A 4 -2.54 2.65 -8.29
C ASP A 4 -2.79 2.32 -6.81
N VAL A 5 -1.84 2.67 -5.93
CA VAL A 5 -1.94 2.54 -4.46
C VAL A 5 -1.64 3.90 -3.86
N ASN A 6 -2.62 4.46 -3.14
CA ASN A 6 -2.48 5.76 -2.47
C ASN A 6 -2.99 5.61 -1.04
N ILE A 7 -2.06 5.44 -0.10
CA ILE A 7 -2.35 5.21 1.32
C ILE A 7 -1.63 6.28 2.13
N LEU A 8 -2.42 7.07 2.86
CA LEU A 8 -1.90 8.01 3.84
C LEU A 8 -1.75 7.30 5.19
N MET A 9 -0.55 7.34 5.75
CA MET A 9 -0.27 6.77 7.07
C MET A 9 -0.08 7.90 8.08
N THR A 10 -1.05 8.08 8.98
CA THR A 10 -0.96 9.05 10.08
C THR A 10 -0.40 8.36 11.31
N VAL A 11 0.71 8.85 11.85
CA VAL A 11 1.41 8.25 12.99
C VAL A 11 1.42 9.21 14.17
N ASN A 12 0.79 8.82 15.28
CA ASN A 12 0.91 9.53 16.55
C ASN A 12 1.85 8.77 17.49
N ARG A 13 3.01 9.36 17.76
CA ARG A 13 4.07 8.76 18.58
C ARG A 13 3.79 8.81 20.08
N ASP A 14 2.91 9.70 20.55
CA ASP A 14 2.55 9.83 21.95
C ASP A 14 1.51 8.77 22.33
N THR A 15 0.45 8.64 21.51
CA THR A 15 -0.61 7.66 21.73
C THR A 15 -0.28 6.27 21.17
N LYS A 16 0.85 6.13 20.46
CA LYS A 16 1.26 4.89 19.76
C LYS A 16 0.17 4.38 18.80
N ARG A 17 -0.46 5.28 18.05
CA ARG A 17 -1.53 4.94 17.09
C ARG A 17 -1.08 5.23 15.68
N ILE A 18 -1.48 4.33 14.76
CA ILE A 18 -1.33 4.50 13.33
C ILE A 18 -2.71 4.39 12.70
N LEU A 19 -3.06 5.33 11.83
CA LEU A 19 -4.24 5.29 10.98
C LEU A 19 -3.79 5.16 9.52
N LEU A 20 -4.30 4.15 8.83
CA LEU A 20 -4.10 3.95 7.39
C LEU A 20 -5.35 4.38 6.65
N THR A 21 -5.24 5.46 5.87
CA THR A 21 -6.33 6.00 5.04
C THR A 21 -6.06 5.68 3.58
N THR A 22 -6.77 4.69 3.04
CA THR A 22 -6.67 4.32 1.62
C THR A 22 -7.59 5.21 0.80
N THR A 23 -7.04 5.88 -0.22
CA THR A 23 -7.84 6.60 -1.23
C THR A 23 -7.88 5.76 -2.50
N PRO A 24 -9.07 5.31 -2.96
CA PRO A 24 -9.19 4.52 -4.18
C PRO A 24 -8.52 5.18 -5.38
N ARG A 25 -7.86 4.37 -6.21
CA ARG A 25 -7.18 4.82 -7.44
C ARG A 25 -8.08 5.63 -8.38
N ASP A 26 -9.37 5.32 -8.40
CA ASP A 26 -10.36 5.88 -9.30
C ASP A 26 -11.19 7.01 -8.65
N SER A 27 -10.80 7.47 -7.44
CA SER A 27 -11.40 8.62 -6.78
C SER A 27 -11.32 9.87 -7.66
N TYR A 28 -12.46 10.50 -7.92
CA TYR A 28 -12.59 11.66 -8.80
C TYR A 28 -12.34 12.96 -8.03
N VAL A 29 -11.11 13.45 -8.07
CA VAL A 29 -10.61 14.55 -7.23
C VAL A 29 -9.86 15.59 -8.07
N PRO A 30 -9.80 16.86 -7.64
CA PRO A 30 -8.97 17.87 -8.29
C PRO A 30 -7.48 17.47 -8.24
N ILE A 31 -6.85 17.28 -9.39
CA ILE A 31 -5.44 16.89 -9.46
C ILE A 31 -4.55 18.13 -9.45
N ALA A 32 -3.67 18.22 -8.46
CA ALA A 32 -2.74 19.33 -8.29
C ALA A 32 -1.64 19.37 -9.37
N ASP A 33 -0.91 20.50 -9.42
CA ASP A 33 0.22 20.75 -10.30
C ASP A 33 -0.12 20.56 -11.79
N GLY A 34 0.52 19.59 -12.46
CA GLY A 34 0.29 19.29 -13.87
C GLY A 34 -1.15 18.88 -14.22
N GLY A 35 -1.97 18.56 -13.21
CA GLY A 35 -3.41 18.34 -13.37
C GLY A 35 -4.26 19.62 -13.45
N ASN A 36 -3.66 20.80 -13.26
CA ASN A 36 -4.31 22.12 -13.34
C ASN A 36 -5.56 22.25 -12.44
N ASN A 37 -5.57 21.55 -11.29
CA ASN A 37 -6.69 21.46 -10.36
C ASN A 37 -8.01 21.02 -11.01
N GLN A 38 -7.95 20.34 -12.16
CA GLN A 38 -9.12 19.75 -12.79
C GLN A 38 -9.39 18.38 -12.20
N LYS A 39 -10.66 17.97 -12.19
CA LYS A 39 -11.04 16.67 -11.65
C LYS A 39 -10.66 15.55 -12.60
N ASP A 40 -9.94 14.57 -12.07
CA ASP A 40 -9.63 13.30 -12.73
C ASP A 40 -9.51 12.21 -11.67
N LYS A 41 -9.29 10.97 -12.09
CA LYS A 41 -8.99 9.86 -11.17
C LYS A 41 -7.63 10.08 -10.48
N LEU A 42 -7.58 9.86 -9.17
CA LEU A 42 -6.37 10.06 -8.35
C LEU A 42 -5.11 9.39 -8.91
N THR A 43 -5.23 8.19 -9.49
CA THR A 43 -4.07 7.47 -10.04
C THR A 43 -3.32 8.23 -11.16
N HIS A 44 -3.98 9.20 -11.80
CA HIS A 44 -3.35 10.05 -12.81
C HIS A 44 -2.40 11.10 -12.21
N ALA A 45 -2.54 11.49 -10.94
CA ALA A 45 -1.58 12.38 -10.27
C ALA A 45 -0.14 11.85 -10.37
N GLY A 46 0.03 10.53 -10.20
CA GLY A 46 1.34 9.86 -10.30
C GLY A 46 1.99 9.93 -11.69
N ILE A 47 1.24 10.27 -12.75
CA ILE A 47 1.80 10.53 -14.09
C ILE A 47 2.57 11.85 -14.09
N TYR A 48 2.04 12.88 -13.44
CA TYR A 48 2.66 14.21 -13.33
C TYR A 48 3.82 14.25 -12.34
N GLY A 49 3.84 13.33 -11.38
CA GLY A 49 4.93 13.21 -10.41
C GLY A 49 4.42 12.74 -9.05
N VAL A 50 5.36 12.48 -8.14
CA VAL A 50 4.99 12.20 -6.74
C VAL A 50 4.43 13.44 -6.06
N ASP A 51 4.95 14.63 -6.39
CA ASP A 51 4.53 15.91 -5.84
C ASP A 51 3.06 16.21 -6.16
N SER A 52 2.62 15.97 -7.41
CA SER A 52 1.20 16.09 -7.78
C SER A 52 0.31 15.17 -6.97
N SER A 53 0.78 13.97 -6.62
CA SER A 53 0.02 13.04 -5.77
C SER A 53 -0.05 13.53 -4.32
N ILE A 54 1.06 14.06 -3.80
CA ILE A 54 1.16 14.65 -2.46
C ILE A 54 0.21 15.84 -2.34
N HIS A 55 0.39 16.88 -3.16
CA HIS A 55 -0.43 18.08 -3.11
C HIS A 55 -1.91 17.78 -3.36
N THR A 56 -2.24 16.80 -4.20
CA THR A 56 -3.64 16.35 -4.40
C THR A 56 -4.25 15.82 -3.10
N LEU A 57 -3.52 14.99 -2.35
CA LEU A 57 -4.01 14.41 -1.09
C LEU A 57 -4.01 15.44 0.05
N GLU A 58 -3.03 16.33 0.10
CA GLU A 58 -3.01 17.46 1.05
C GLU A 58 -4.25 18.36 0.84
N ASN A 59 -4.53 18.73 -0.41
CA ASN A 59 -5.72 19.52 -0.76
C ASN A 59 -7.03 18.78 -0.45
N LEU A 60 -7.07 17.47 -0.66
CA LEU A 60 -8.25 16.64 -0.42
C LEU A 60 -8.59 16.52 1.07
N TYR A 61 -7.57 16.36 1.92
CA TYR A 61 -7.74 16.05 3.34
C TYR A 61 -7.46 17.22 4.28
N GLY A 62 -6.90 18.33 3.78
CA GLY A 62 -6.57 19.52 4.57
C GLY A 62 -5.48 19.26 5.60
N VAL A 63 -4.47 18.48 5.23
CA VAL A 63 -3.34 18.10 6.10
C VAL A 63 -2.02 18.23 5.36
N ASP A 64 -0.92 18.43 6.09
CA ASP A 64 0.43 18.40 5.53
C ASP A 64 0.95 16.95 5.48
N ILE A 65 1.54 16.56 4.35
CA ILE A 65 2.20 15.26 4.20
C ILE A 65 3.71 15.47 4.41
N ASN A 66 4.20 15.03 5.56
CA ASN A 66 5.60 15.28 5.94
C ASN A 66 6.61 14.49 5.09
N TYR A 67 6.25 13.28 4.66
CA TYR A 67 7.14 12.35 3.96
C TYR A 67 6.36 11.48 2.97
N TYR A 68 7.06 10.95 1.96
CA TYR A 68 6.51 9.97 1.03
C TYR A 68 7.43 8.77 0.88
N VAL A 69 6.83 7.64 0.51
CA VAL A 69 7.53 6.45 0.04
C VAL A 69 6.91 6.05 -1.28
N ARG A 70 7.73 5.90 -2.33
CA ARG A 70 7.27 5.50 -3.66
C ARG A 70 7.94 4.20 -4.08
N LEU A 71 7.13 3.16 -4.26
CA LEU A 71 7.60 1.83 -4.64
C LEU A 71 6.91 1.37 -5.92
N ASN A 72 7.61 0.56 -6.71
CA ASN A 72 7.02 -0.20 -7.81
C ASN A 72 6.98 -1.69 -7.43
N PHE A 73 6.52 -2.55 -8.34
CA PHE A 73 6.44 -3.99 -8.09
C PHE A 73 7.80 -4.62 -7.75
N THR A 74 8.87 -4.24 -8.47
CA THR A 74 10.21 -4.76 -8.20
C THR A 74 10.70 -4.36 -6.80
N SER A 75 10.50 -3.10 -6.40
CA SER A 75 10.85 -2.64 -5.05
C SER A 75 10.03 -3.35 -3.97
N PHE A 76 8.74 -3.59 -4.23
CA PHE A 76 7.87 -4.32 -3.32
C PHE A 76 8.32 -5.77 -3.13
N LEU A 77 8.61 -6.49 -4.22
CA LEU A 77 9.09 -7.88 -4.15
C LEU A 77 10.37 -7.99 -3.32
N LYS A 78 11.37 -7.14 -3.61
CA LYS A 78 12.64 -7.11 -2.88
C LYS A 78 12.46 -6.83 -1.39
N LEU A 79 11.57 -5.91 -1.03
CA LEU A 79 11.27 -5.61 0.37
C LEU A 79 10.70 -6.82 1.09
N ILE A 80 9.73 -7.52 0.49
CA ILE A 80 9.13 -8.71 1.12
C ILE A 80 10.16 -9.85 1.23
N ASP A 81 10.99 -10.07 0.20
CA ASP A 81 12.06 -11.06 0.24
C ASP A 81 13.06 -10.77 1.38
N LEU A 82 13.49 -9.51 1.50
CA LEU A 82 14.42 -9.07 2.55
C LEU A 82 13.86 -9.28 3.96
N LEU A 83 12.55 -9.13 4.13
CA LEU A 83 11.87 -9.36 5.41
C LEU A 83 11.58 -10.84 5.70
N GLY A 84 11.94 -11.74 4.77
CA GLY A 84 11.65 -13.17 4.89
C GLY A 84 10.15 -13.48 4.79
N GLY A 85 9.43 -12.75 3.95
CA GLY A 85 7.98 -12.86 3.83
C GLY A 85 7.20 -12.13 4.93
N VAL A 86 5.88 -12.14 4.79
CA VAL A 86 4.94 -11.48 5.73
C VAL A 86 3.79 -12.39 6.11
N ASP A 87 3.28 -12.21 7.33
CA ASP A 87 2.21 -13.04 7.88
C ASP A 87 0.93 -12.20 8.00
N VAL A 88 -0.17 -12.67 7.41
CA VAL A 88 -1.47 -11.97 7.43
C VAL A 88 -2.60 -12.90 7.87
N HIS A 89 -3.67 -12.34 8.41
CA HIS A 89 -4.93 -13.04 8.56
C HIS A 89 -5.84 -12.72 7.37
N ASN A 90 -6.23 -13.73 6.60
CA ASN A 90 -7.09 -13.60 5.44
C ASN A 90 -8.55 -13.91 5.80
N ASP A 91 -9.47 -13.01 5.43
CA ASP A 91 -10.87 -13.08 5.89
C ASP A 91 -11.79 -13.82 4.90
N GLN A 92 -11.34 -14.01 3.65
CA GLN A 92 -12.10 -14.67 2.60
C GLN A 92 -11.17 -15.51 1.72
N GLU A 93 -11.66 -16.66 1.24
CA GLU A 93 -10.90 -17.47 0.29
C GLU A 93 -10.93 -16.82 -1.09
N PHE A 94 -9.77 -16.70 -1.74
CA PHE A 94 -9.68 -16.17 -3.11
C PHE A 94 -8.43 -16.63 -3.84
N SER A 95 -8.44 -16.48 -5.17
CA SER A 95 -7.25 -16.69 -6.02
C SER A 95 -6.85 -15.41 -6.73
N ALA A 96 -5.55 -15.23 -6.94
CA ALA A 96 -4.96 -14.08 -7.62
C ALA A 96 -4.16 -14.49 -8.87
N LEU A 97 -3.88 -13.51 -9.74
CA LEU A 97 -3.04 -13.65 -10.95
C LEU A 97 -3.48 -14.82 -11.85
N HIS A 98 -4.76 -14.82 -12.22
CA HIS A 98 -5.37 -15.86 -13.08
C HIS A 98 -5.24 -17.28 -12.49
N GLY A 99 -5.35 -17.40 -11.16
CA GLY A 99 -5.31 -18.69 -10.48
C GLY A 99 -3.90 -19.19 -10.13
N LYS A 100 -2.86 -18.39 -10.36
CA LYS A 100 -1.47 -18.75 -9.98
C LYS A 100 -1.33 -18.96 -8.47
N PHE A 101 -2.01 -18.15 -7.68
CA PHE A 101 -1.97 -18.23 -6.21
C PHE A 101 -3.37 -18.35 -5.64
N HIS A 102 -3.49 -19.18 -4.61
CA HIS A 102 -4.73 -19.44 -3.87
C HIS A 102 -4.49 -19.13 -2.39
N PHE A 103 -5.40 -18.36 -1.79
CA PHE A 103 -5.30 -17.91 -0.41
C PHE A 103 -6.51 -18.41 0.38
N PRO A 104 -6.32 -19.37 1.31
CA PRO A 104 -7.40 -19.84 2.18
C PRO A 104 -7.76 -18.79 3.24
N VAL A 105 -8.91 -18.95 3.88
CA VAL A 105 -9.26 -18.20 5.11
C VAL A 105 -8.31 -18.61 6.24
N GLY A 106 -7.93 -17.65 7.07
CA GLY A 106 -7.07 -17.88 8.24
C GLY A 106 -5.69 -17.26 8.10
N ASN A 107 -4.73 -17.74 8.89
CA ASN A 107 -3.37 -17.19 8.87
C ASN A 107 -2.62 -17.70 7.65
N VAL A 108 -2.06 -16.78 6.86
CA VAL A 108 -1.33 -17.07 5.63
C VAL A 108 0.03 -16.39 5.70
N HIS A 109 1.08 -17.18 5.49
CA HIS A 109 2.42 -16.66 5.22
C HIS A 109 2.53 -16.37 3.73
N LEU A 110 3.04 -15.19 3.38
CA LEU A 110 3.18 -14.71 2.01
C LEU A 110 4.65 -14.47 1.72
N ASP A 111 5.19 -15.22 0.75
CA ASP A 111 6.42 -14.83 0.06
C ASP A 111 6.20 -13.58 -0.80
N SER A 112 7.25 -13.08 -1.46
CA SER A 112 7.17 -11.84 -2.25
C SER A 112 6.16 -11.89 -3.40
N GLU A 113 6.17 -12.97 -4.19
CA GLU A 113 5.26 -13.16 -5.32
C GLU A 113 3.82 -13.35 -4.87
N GLN A 114 3.60 -14.13 -3.80
CA GLN A 114 2.30 -14.31 -3.16
C GLN A 114 1.78 -12.99 -2.59
N ALA A 115 2.60 -12.22 -1.88
CA ALA A 115 2.22 -10.92 -1.37
C ALA A 115 1.85 -9.95 -2.50
N LEU A 116 2.59 -9.98 -3.62
CA LEU A 116 2.27 -9.16 -4.79
C LEU A 116 0.93 -9.58 -5.42
N GLY A 117 0.64 -10.88 -5.48
CA GLY A 117 -0.67 -11.38 -5.90
C GLY A 117 -1.79 -10.93 -4.97
N PHE A 118 -1.58 -11.07 -3.66
CA PHE A 118 -2.53 -10.77 -2.59
C PHE A 118 -3.01 -9.30 -2.62
N VAL A 119 -2.10 -8.36 -2.88
CA VAL A 119 -2.41 -6.91 -2.91
C VAL A 119 -2.94 -6.40 -4.26
N ARG A 120 -2.90 -7.24 -5.31
CA ARG A 120 -3.29 -6.86 -6.68
C ARG A 120 -4.69 -7.32 -7.05
N GLU A 121 -5.14 -8.46 -6.52
CA GLU A 121 -6.46 -9.01 -6.83
C GLU A 121 -7.58 -8.06 -6.41
N ARG A 122 -8.64 -7.97 -7.22
CA ARG A 122 -9.78 -7.10 -6.95
C ARG A 122 -11.11 -7.68 -7.40
N TYR A 123 -11.15 -8.47 -8.46
CA TYR A 123 -12.40 -8.77 -9.15
C TYR A 123 -13.14 -9.95 -8.53
N SER A 124 -12.40 -10.87 -7.93
CA SER A 124 -12.95 -12.04 -7.24
C SER A 124 -13.30 -11.77 -5.77
N LEU A 125 -12.97 -10.59 -5.24
CA LEU A 125 -13.21 -10.23 -3.84
C LEU A 125 -14.65 -9.74 -3.63
N ALA A 126 -15.25 -10.09 -2.50
CA ALA A 126 -16.64 -9.77 -2.18
C ALA A 126 -16.97 -8.27 -2.25
N ASP A 127 -16.06 -7.41 -1.79
CA ASP A 127 -16.20 -5.94 -1.80
C ASP A 127 -15.17 -5.28 -2.74
N GLY A 128 -14.74 -6.02 -3.77
CA GLY A 128 -13.98 -5.51 -4.90
C GLY A 128 -12.71 -4.73 -4.53
N ASP A 129 -12.62 -3.49 -5.03
CA ASP A 129 -11.46 -2.61 -4.79
C ASP A 129 -11.27 -2.22 -3.32
N ARG A 130 -12.36 -2.19 -2.54
CA ARG A 130 -12.29 -1.90 -1.10
C ARG A 130 -11.61 -3.03 -0.36
N ASP A 131 -11.93 -4.28 -0.69
CA ASP A 131 -11.24 -5.45 -0.13
C ASP A 131 -9.78 -5.51 -0.57
N ARG A 132 -9.47 -5.16 -1.82
CA ARG A 132 -8.08 -4.98 -2.24
C ARG A 132 -7.35 -3.94 -1.37
N GLY A 133 -8.00 -2.81 -1.07
CA GLY A 133 -7.49 -1.80 -0.17
C GLY A 133 -7.26 -2.34 1.26
N ARG A 134 -8.17 -3.17 1.79
CA ARG A 134 -7.99 -3.85 3.08
C ARG A 134 -6.83 -4.84 3.06
N ASN A 135 -6.69 -5.62 1.99
CA ASN A 135 -5.56 -6.54 1.79
C ASN A 135 -4.22 -5.79 1.74
N GLN A 136 -4.17 -4.62 1.09
CA GLN A 136 -3.00 -3.73 1.11
C GLN A 136 -2.68 -3.24 2.53
N GLN A 137 -3.70 -2.83 3.30
CA GLN A 137 -3.51 -2.42 4.69
C GLN A 137 -2.98 -3.56 5.57
N LYS A 138 -3.49 -4.79 5.42
CA LYS A 138 -2.99 -5.98 6.13
C LYS A 138 -1.52 -6.21 5.87
N VAL A 139 -1.10 -6.12 4.61
CA VAL A 139 0.32 -6.28 4.22
C VAL A 139 1.17 -5.15 4.79
N ILE A 140 0.71 -3.89 4.80
CA ILE A 140 1.43 -2.79 5.45
C ILE A 140 1.62 -3.05 6.95
N VAL A 141 0.58 -3.50 7.64
CA VAL A 141 0.67 -3.85 9.08
C VAL A 141 1.68 -4.97 9.30
N ALA A 142 1.67 -6.01 8.46
CA ALA A 142 2.62 -7.12 8.56
C ALA A 142 4.07 -6.68 8.28
N ILE A 143 4.28 -5.80 7.29
CA ILE A 143 5.59 -5.17 7.03
C ILE A 143 6.07 -4.38 8.25
N LEU A 144 5.20 -3.56 8.86
CA LEU A 144 5.54 -2.79 10.07
C LEU A 144 5.91 -3.71 11.24
N GLN A 145 5.22 -4.83 11.42
CA GLN A 145 5.56 -5.83 12.44
C GLN A 145 6.95 -6.44 12.22
N LYS A 146 7.32 -6.74 10.97
CA LYS A 146 8.67 -7.23 10.64
C LYS A 146 9.74 -6.16 10.84
N LEU A 147 9.49 -4.93 10.38
CA LEU A 147 10.44 -3.80 10.49
C LEU A 147 10.67 -3.32 11.92
N THR A 148 9.69 -3.52 12.81
CA THR A 148 9.80 -3.18 14.24
C THR A 148 10.34 -4.33 15.10
N SER A 149 10.69 -5.47 14.49
CA SER A 149 11.39 -6.54 15.20
C SER A 149 12.77 -6.08 15.68
N THR A 150 13.24 -6.61 16.81
CA THR A 150 14.54 -6.26 17.38
C THR A 150 15.69 -6.44 16.39
N GLU A 151 15.63 -7.50 15.57
CA GLU A 151 16.63 -7.79 14.56
C GLU A 151 16.61 -6.75 13.42
N ALA A 152 15.43 -6.44 12.87
CA ALA A 152 15.30 -5.45 11.80
C ALA A 152 15.72 -4.05 12.27
N LEU A 153 15.34 -3.66 13.50
CA LEU A 153 15.74 -2.38 14.08
C LEU A 153 17.25 -2.28 14.30
N LYS A 154 17.89 -3.38 14.70
CA LYS A 154 19.34 -3.43 14.90
C LYS A 154 20.10 -3.36 13.57
N ASN A 155 19.52 -3.92 12.51
CA ASN A 155 20.13 -4.03 11.17
C ASN A 155 19.50 -3.08 10.14
N TYR A 156 18.91 -1.96 10.57
CA TYR A 156 18.15 -1.08 9.68
C TYR A 156 18.99 -0.51 8.51
N SER A 157 20.31 -0.33 8.70
CA SER A 157 21.21 0.13 7.64
C SER A 157 21.24 -0.85 6.46
N THR A 158 21.27 -2.15 6.74
CA THR A 158 21.21 -3.21 5.72
C THR A 158 19.87 -3.25 4.98
N ILE A 159 18.81 -2.68 5.55
CA ILE A 159 17.50 -2.56 4.90
C ILE A 159 17.46 -1.35 3.96
N ILE A 160 18.25 -0.32 4.25
CA ILE A 160 18.36 0.89 3.42
C ILE A 160 19.30 0.67 2.24
N ASP A 161 20.38 -0.11 2.43
CA ASP A 161 21.40 -0.43 1.42
C ASP A 161 20.90 -1.41 0.33
#